data_AF-A0A7X9E2W1-F1
#
_entry.id   AF-A0A7X9E2W1-F1
#
_cell.length_a   1.000
_cell.length_b   1.000
_cell.length_c   1.000
_cell.angle_alpha   90.00
_cell.angle_beta   90.00
_cell.angle_gamma   90.00
#
_symmetry.space_group_name_H-M   'P 1'
#
loop_
_entity.id
_entity.type
_entity.pdbx_description
1 polymer ?
#
loop_
_entity_poly.entity_id
_entity_poly.type
_entity_poly.pdbx_seq_one_letter_code
_entity_poly.pdbx_strand_id
1 'polypeptide(L)'
;FMVIYQIPLSWTLLFVPVIFITQFILVLGISFILSSINVYYRDVENIIGVFLTIWMYLTPIAYPPEIMPAKIATFFNLNPMTPIINSYRNVILYGVLPPWQSFLYSIIVSVVVFSVGFLIFKRLSENFADII
;
A
#
# COMPACT_ATOMS: atom_id res chain seq x y z
N PHE A 1 -12.44 -19.26 -9.62
CA PHE A 1 -11.52 -18.77 -10.66
C PHE A 1 -10.20 -19.57 -10.70
N MET A 2 -9.46 -19.72 -9.59
CA MET A 2 -8.24 -20.56 -9.54
C MET A 2 -8.44 -22.04 -9.92
N VAL A 3 -9.56 -22.64 -9.52
CA VAL A 3 -9.92 -24.03 -9.88
C VAL A 3 -10.22 -24.18 -11.39
N ILE A 4 -10.63 -23.10 -12.06
CA ILE A 4 -11.02 -23.11 -13.48
C ILE A 4 -9.79 -22.94 -14.39
N TYR A 5 -8.74 -22.25 -13.91
CA TYR A 5 -7.54 -21.92 -14.70
C TYR A 5 -6.34 -22.87 -14.50
N GLN A 6 -6.51 -23.98 -13.76
CA GLN A 6 -5.43 -24.95 -13.48
C GLN A 6 -4.12 -24.29 -12.99
N ILE A 7 -4.21 -23.19 -12.25
CA ILE A 7 -3.02 -22.60 -11.64
C ILE A 7 -2.59 -23.59 -10.54
N PRO A 8 -1.37 -24.17 -10.62
CA PRO A 8 -0.91 -25.07 -9.58
C PRO A 8 -0.98 -24.31 -8.25
N LEU A 9 -1.68 -24.86 -7.26
CA LEU A 9 -1.72 -24.35 -5.90
C LEU A 9 -0.29 -24.37 -5.35
N SER A 10 0.44 -23.30 -5.64
CA SER A 10 1.80 -23.13 -5.19
C SER A 10 1.76 -22.76 -3.71
N TRP A 11 2.69 -23.30 -2.94
CA TRP A 11 2.86 -22.99 -1.52
C TRP A 11 3.07 -21.50 -1.26
N THR A 12 3.41 -20.74 -2.31
CA THR A 12 3.51 -19.29 -2.28
C THR A 12 2.20 -18.60 -1.85
N LEU A 13 1.02 -19.21 -2.06
CA LEU A 13 -0.26 -18.62 -1.61
C LEU A 13 -0.31 -18.35 -0.10
N LEU A 14 0.47 -19.06 0.71
CA LEU A 14 0.59 -18.81 2.15
C LEU A 14 1.17 -17.43 2.48
N PHE A 15 1.83 -16.76 1.52
CA PHE A 15 2.32 -15.39 1.69
C PHE A 15 1.26 -14.32 1.42
N VAL A 16 0.11 -14.67 0.81
CA VAL A 16 -0.97 -13.72 0.54
C VAL A 16 -1.47 -13.01 1.81
N PRO A 17 -1.73 -13.70 2.94
CA PRO A 17 -2.09 -13.05 4.20
C PRO A 17 -1.01 -12.07 4.70
N VAL A 18 0.26 -12.40 4.55
CA VAL A 18 1.38 -11.55 5.00
C VAL A 18 1.46 -10.27 4.17
N ILE A 19 1.31 -10.39 2.85
CA ILE A 19 1.25 -9.24 1.94
C ILE A 19 0.04 -8.36 2.29
N PHE A 20 -1.12 -8.98 2.56
CA PHE A 20 -2.33 -8.29 2.96
C PHE A 20 -2.18 -7.52 4.27
N ILE A 21 -1.57 -8.13 5.30
CA ILE A 21 -1.30 -7.45 6.58
C ILE A 21 -0.40 -6.23 6.34
N THR A 22 0.63 -6.36 5.51
CA THR A 22 1.54 -5.24 5.19
C THR A 22 0.81 -4.09 4.49
N GLN A 23 -0.08 -4.41 3.55
CA GLN A 23 -0.94 -3.43 2.89
C GLN A 23 -1.90 -2.78 3.90
N PHE A 24 -2.52 -3.58 4.76
CA PHE A 24 -3.50 -3.10 5.74
C PHE A 24 -2.86 -2.11 6.72
N ILE A 25 -1.67 -2.42 7.23
CA ILE A 25 -0.92 -1.52 8.12
C ILE A 25 -0.60 -0.19 7.42
N LEU A 26 -0.17 -0.23 6.16
CA LEU A 26 0.10 0.99 5.37
C LEU A 26 -1.15 1.86 5.24
N VAL A 27 -2.26 1.25 4.81
CA VAL A 27 -3.54 1.95 4.60
C VAL A 27 -4.08 2.51 5.91
N LEU A 28 -3.92 1.78 7.03
CA LEU A 28 -4.29 2.29 8.35
C LEU A 28 -3.46 3.51 8.75
N GLY A 29 -2.14 3.46 8.56
CA GLY A 29 -1.26 4.60 8.85
C GLY A 29 -1.63 5.84 8.06
N ILE A 30 -1.85 5.69 6.75
CA ILE A 30 -2.30 6.79 5.88
C ILE A 30 -3.68 7.29 6.32
N SER A 31 -4.62 6.38 6.62
CA SER A 31 -5.97 6.73 7.09
C SER A 31 -5.94 7.55 8.38
N PHE A 32 -5.05 7.22 9.34
CA PHE A 32 -4.89 8.01 10.56
C PHE A 32 -4.38 9.43 10.30
N ILE A 33 -3.46 9.60 9.36
CA ILE A 33 -2.98 10.92 8.96
C ILE A 33 -4.11 11.71 8.30
N LEU A 34 -4.80 11.11 7.33
CA LEU A 34 -5.86 11.76 6.58
C LEU A 34 -7.07 12.11 7.46
N SER A 35 -7.47 11.22 8.38
CA SER A 35 -8.57 11.49 9.30
C SER A 35 -8.26 12.65 10.23
N SER A 36 -7.01 12.73 10.73
CA SER A 36 -6.57 13.83 11.57
C SER A 36 -6.67 15.19 10.87
N ILE A 37 -6.35 15.24 9.57
CA ILE A 37 -6.40 16.47 8.77
C ILE A 37 -7.86 16.82 8.40
N ASN A 38 -8.68 15.82 8.06
CA ASN A 38 -10.06 16.01 7.63
C ASN A 38 -10.90 16.75 8.70
N VAL A 39 -10.67 16.48 9.99
CA VAL A 39 -11.41 17.18 11.07
C VAL A 39 -11.20 18.69 11.05
N TYR A 40 -10.02 19.17 10.64
CA TYR A 40 -9.75 20.61 10.51
C TYR A 40 -10.19 21.16 9.15
N TYR A 41 -10.09 20.36 8.09
CA TYR A 41 -10.34 20.77 6.72
C TYR A 41 -11.26 19.79 6.00
N ARG A 42 -12.56 20.09 5.97
CA ARG A 42 -13.58 19.26 5.30
C ARG A 42 -13.35 19.11 3.79
N ASP A 43 -12.68 20.05 3.15
CA ASP A 43 -12.38 20.01 1.71
C ASP A 43 -11.36 18.93 1.32
N VAL A 44 -10.68 18.32 2.31
CA VAL A 44 -9.68 17.27 2.10
C VAL A 44 -10.30 16.00 1.51
N GLU A 45 -11.57 15.71 1.78
CA GLU A 45 -12.26 14.53 1.25
C GLU A 45 -12.28 14.51 -0.30
N ASN A 46 -12.63 15.64 -0.91
CA ASN A 46 -12.67 15.78 -2.37
C ASN A 46 -11.27 15.67 -3.01
N ILE A 47 -10.25 16.22 -2.33
CA ILE A 47 -8.86 16.18 -2.79
C ILE A 47 -8.31 14.75 -2.74
N ILE A 48 -8.64 13.98 -1.70
CA ILE A 48 -8.20 12.59 -1.55
C ILE A 48 -8.70 11.74 -2.71
N GLY A 49 -9.95 11.90 -3.16
CA GLY A 49 -10.49 11.10 -4.28
C GLY A 49 -9.70 11.27 -5.59
N VAL A 50 -9.36 12.52 -5.92
CA VAL A 50 -8.51 12.84 -7.09
C VAL A 50 -7.10 12.28 -6.89
N PHE A 51 -6.54 12.44 -5.69
CA PHE A 51 -5.21 11.97 -5.36
C PHE A 51 -5.08 10.45 -5.45
N LEU A 52 -6.06 9.69 -4.96
CA LEU A 52 -6.11 8.23 -5.07
C LEU A 52 -6.16 7.77 -6.53
N THR A 53 -6.90 8.49 -7.38
CA THR A 53 -6.95 8.20 -8.82
C THR A 53 -5.57 8.35 -9.45
N ILE A 54 -4.86 9.45 -9.16
CA ILE A 54 -3.48 9.66 -9.63
C ILE A 54 -2.55 8.58 -9.06
N TRP A 55 -2.69 8.25 -7.77
CA TRP A 55 -1.89 7.23 -7.09
C TRP A 55 -2.04 5.85 -7.72
N MET A 56 -3.26 5.50 -8.16
CA MET A 56 -3.53 4.25 -8.86
C MET A 56 -2.73 4.15 -10.17
N TYR A 57 -2.64 5.23 -10.95
CA TYR A 57 -1.82 5.28 -12.17
C TYR A 57 -0.31 5.32 -11.88
N LEU A 58 0.09 5.92 -10.76
CA LEU A 58 1.47 5.93 -10.26
C LEU A 58 1.91 4.60 -9.64
N THR A 59 1.00 3.65 -9.46
CA THR A 59 1.34 2.29 -9.02
C THR A 59 1.26 1.39 -10.25
N PRO A 60 2.23 0.49 -10.51
CA PRO A 60 2.24 -0.33 -11.72
C PRO A 60 1.24 -1.50 -11.63
N ILE A 61 -0.02 -1.18 -11.34
CA ILE A 61 -1.16 -2.09 -11.31
C ILE A 61 -1.52 -2.49 -12.74
N ALA A 62 -1.59 -1.50 -13.63
CA ALA A 62 -2.05 -1.66 -15.01
C ALA A 62 -0.96 -2.15 -15.99
N TYR A 63 0.33 -2.01 -15.64
CA TYR A 63 1.44 -2.28 -16.56
C TYR A 63 2.41 -3.36 -16.03
N PRO A 64 2.93 -4.24 -16.89
CA PRO A 64 4.05 -5.11 -16.56
C PRO A 64 5.31 -4.28 -16.30
N PRO A 65 6.09 -4.58 -15.25
CA PRO A 65 7.37 -3.90 -14.99
C PRO A 65 8.38 -4.06 -16.14
N GLU A 66 8.20 -5.06 -17.00
CA GLU A 66 9.05 -5.37 -18.16
C GLU A 66 9.01 -4.29 -19.25
N ILE A 67 7.93 -3.50 -19.33
CA ILE A 67 7.75 -2.46 -20.35
C ILE A 67 8.32 -1.11 -19.88
N MET A 68 8.71 -1.00 -18.60
CA MET A 68 9.18 0.26 -18.02
C MET A 68 10.67 0.52 -18.25
N PRO A 69 11.05 1.74 -18.70
CA PRO A 69 12.45 2.17 -18.71
C PRO A 69 13.07 2.13 -17.31
N ALA A 70 14.32 1.68 -17.19
CA ALA A 70 14.99 1.46 -15.90
C ALA A 70 14.96 2.69 -14.96
N LYS A 71 15.12 3.91 -15.49
CA LYS A 71 15.05 5.16 -14.71
C LYS A 71 13.67 5.41 -14.09
N ILE A 72 12.61 5.05 -14.82
CA ILE A 72 11.23 5.20 -14.36
C ILE A 72 10.94 4.09 -13.35
N ALA A 73 11.36 2.86 -13.61
CA ALA A 73 11.18 1.73 -12.69
C ALA A 73 11.73 2.01 -11.28
N THR A 74 12.89 2.68 -11.14
CA THR A 74 13.43 3.07 -9.82
C THR A 74 12.52 4.04 -9.07
N PHE A 75 11.93 5.02 -9.76
CA PHE A 75 11.01 5.98 -9.14
C PHE A 75 9.73 5.28 -8.65
N PHE A 76 9.21 4.33 -9.44
CA PHE A 76 8.03 3.56 -9.05
C PHE A 76 8.32 2.59 -7.90
N ASN A 77 9.55 2.05 -7.81
CA ASN A 77 9.97 1.19 -6.70
C ASN A 77 10.15 1.93 -5.36
N LEU A 78 10.24 3.27 -5.36
CA LEU A 78 10.19 4.08 -4.13
C LEU A 78 8.80 4.10 -3.50
N ASN A 79 7.74 3.87 -4.29
CA ASN A 79 6.38 3.81 -3.76
C ASN A 79 6.20 2.49 -2.99
N PRO A 80 5.90 2.51 -1.67
CA PRO A 80 5.75 1.29 -0.88
C PRO A 80 4.61 0.38 -1.35
N MET A 81 3.66 0.90 -2.14
CA MET A 81 2.59 0.10 -2.74
C MET A 81 3.06 -0.72 -3.95
N THR A 82 4.11 -0.29 -4.66
CA THR A 82 4.62 -0.99 -5.84
C THR A 82 5.14 -2.39 -5.51
N PRO A 83 6.02 -2.60 -4.50
CA PRO A 83 6.46 -3.93 -4.13
C PRO A 83 5.35 -4.82 -3.57
N ILE A 84 4.33 -4.25 -2.92
CA ILE A 84 3.15 -4.99 -2.42
C ILE A 84 2.39 -5.59 -3.59
N ILE A 85 2.12 -4.80 -4.64
CA ILE A 85 1.36 -5.26 -5.81
C ILE A 85 2.15 -6.24 -6.66
N ASN A 86 3.46 -6.01 -6.82
CA ASN A 86 4.34 -6.98 -7.47
C ASN A 86 4.40 -8.31 -6.69
N SER A 87 4.36 -8.26 -5.35
CA SER A 87 4.30 -9.45 -4.51
C SER A 87 3.00 -10.23 -4.71
N TYR A 88 1.85 -9.54 -4.78
CA TYR A 88 0.59 -10.18 -5.16
C TYR A 88 0.66 -10.85 -6.53
N ARG A 89 1.21 -10.15 -7.53
CA ARG A 89 1.37 -10.67 -8.90
C ARG A 89 2.23 -11.95 -8.91
N ASN A 90 3.40 -11.93 -8.27
CA ASN A 90 4.31 -13.07 -8.23
C ASN A 90 3.72 -14.28 -7.52
N VAL A 91 3.07 -14.05 -6.37
CA VAL A 91 2.53 -15.13 -5.54
C VAL A 91 1.31 -15.78 -6.18
N ILE A 92 0.43 -14.99 -6.80
CA ILE A 92 -0.87 -15.44 -7.32
C ILE A 92 -0.77 -15.93 -8.78
N LEU A 93 -0.06 -15.21 -9.65
CA LEU A 93 -0.03 -15.49 -11.09
C LEU A 93 1.16 -16.36 -11.49
N TYR A 94 2.34 -16.13 -10.90
CA TYR A 94 3.56 -16.82 -11.29
C TYR A 94 3.95 -17.96 -10.34
N GLY A 95 3.33 -18.05 -9.15
CA GLY A 95 3.68 -19.05 -8.14
C GLY A 95 5.10 -18.89 -7.60
N VAL A 96 5.69 -17.69 -7.69
CA VAL A 96 7.05 -17.36 -7.25
C VAL A 96 7.00 -16.56 -5.94
N LEU A 97 8.03 -16.72 -5.11
CA LEU A 97 8.18 -15.95 -3.88
C LEU A 97 8.20 -14.44 -4.15
N PRO A 98 7.67 -13.62 -3.22
CA PRO A 98 7.78 -12.17 -3.34
C PRO A 98 9.26 -11.74 -3.33
N PRO A 99 9.61 -10.66 -4.03
CA PRO A 99 10.97 -10.12 -4.00
C PRO A 99 11.28 -9.59 -2.60
N TRP A 100 11.96 -10.42 -1.80
CA TRP A 100 12.16 -10.18 -0.36
C TRP A 100 12.78 -8.82 -0.02
N GLN A 101 13.73 -8.33 -0.84
CA GLN A 101 14.38 -7.04 -0.61
C GLN A 101 13.39 -5.88 -0.75
N SER A 102 12.64 -5.83 -1.85
CA SER A 102 11.64 -4.78 -2.09
C SER A 102 10.43 -4.92 -1.16
N PHE A 103 10.05 -6.15 -0.81
CA PHE A 103 8.95 -6.39 0.13
C PHE A 103 9.31 -5.98 1.56
N LEU A 104 10.55 -6.24 2.01
CA LEU A 104 11.02 -5.80 3.32
C LEU A 104 11.07 -4.27 3.41
N TYR A 105 11.48 -3.59 2.33
CA TYR A 105 11.39 -2.13 2.24
C TYR A 105 9.94 -1.65 2.46
N SER A 106 8.96 -2.23 1.76
CA SER A 106 7.54 -1.90 1.97
C SER A 106 7.08 -2.17 3.40
N ILE A 107 7.48 -3.27 4.03
CA ILE A 107 7.14 -3.56 5.43
C ILE A 107 7.66 -2.45 6.36
N ILE A 108 8.93 -2.09 6.24
CA ILE A 108 9.55 -1.05 7.08
C ILE A 108 8.80 0.27 6.90
N VAL A 109 8.54 0.68 5.65
CA VAL A 109 7.81 1.91 5.37
C VAL A 109 6.38 1.84 5.92
N SER A 110 5.66 0.74 5.76
CA SER A 110 4.31 0.55 6.32
C SER A 110 4.29 0.74 7.83
N VAL A 111 5.23 0.12 8.55
CA VAL A 111 5.32 0.26 10.01
C VAL A 111 5.65 1.70 10.42
N VAL A 112 6.60 2.35 9.74
CA VAL A 112 6.96 3.76 10.01
C VAL A 112 5.76 4.67 9.78
N VAL A 113 5.06 4.54 8.66
CA VAL A 113 3.88 5.34 8.33
C VAL A 113 2.75 5.09 9.33
N PHE A 114 2.55 3.84 9.75
CA PHE A 114 1.58 3.50 10.79
C PHE A 114 1.93 4.14 12.14
N SER A 115 3.17 4.02 12.60
CA SER A 115 3.60 4.62 13.87
C SER A 115 3.47 6.14 13.85
N VAL A 116 3.91 6.79 12.78
CA VAL A 116 3.79 8.25 12.63
C VAL A 116 2.33 8.67 12.56
N GLY A 117 1.51 7.99 11.74
CA GLY A 117 0.09 8.30 11.61
C GLY A 117 -0.67 8.11 12.91
N PHE A 118 -0.40 7.03 13.64
CA PHE A 118 -0.98 6.76 14.95
C PHE A 118 -0.58 7.82 16.00
N LEU A 119 0.68 8.25 16.03
CA LEU A 119 1.13 9.30 16.94
C LEU A 119 0.48 10.65 16.65
N ILE A 120 0.37 11.02 15.37
CA ILE A 120 -0.34 12.23 14.92
C ILE A 120 -1.80 12.15 15.35
N PHE A 121 -2.49 11.06 15.00
CA PHE A 121 -3.89 10.86 15.35
C PHE A 121 -4.12 10.92 16.85
N LYS A 122 -3.29 10.26 17.66
CA LYS A 122 -3.40 10.31 19.11
C LYS A 122 -3.26 11.73 19.65
N ARG A 123 -2.24 12.47 19.19
CA ARG A 123 -1.99 13.85 19.64
C ARG A 123 -3.12 14.82 19.25
N LEU A 124 -3.68 14.67 18.05
CA LEU A 124 -4.81 15.50 17.62
C LEU A 124 -6.13 15.06 18.26
N SER A 125 -6.26 13.77 18.61
CA SER A 125 -7.45 13.25 19.30
C SER A 125 -7.67 13.83 20.70
N GLU A 126 -6.58 14.15 21.41
CA GLU A 126 -6.65 14.84 22.70
C GLU A 126 -7.19 16.27 22.55
N ASN A 127 -6.89 16.95 21.43
CA ASN A 127 -7.41 18.28 21.14
C ASN A 127 -8.85 18.27 20.59
N PHE A 128 -9.35 17.15 20.04
CA PHE A 128 -10.75 17.08 19.55
C PHE A 128 -11.77 17.15 20.69
N ALA A 129 -11.40 16.72 21.90
CA ALA A 129 -12.28 16.79 23.06
C ALA A 129 -12.61 18.23 23.51
N ASP A 130 -11.77 19.21 23.16
CA ASP A 130 -12.00 20.62 23.49
C ASP A 130 -12.79 21.40 22.41
N ILE A 131 -12.99 20.81 21.21
CA ILE A 131 -13.58 21.51 20.05
C ILE A 131 -15.04 21.07 19.80
N ILE A 132 -15.53 20.03 20.48
CA ILE A 132 -16.92 19.52 20.40
C ILE A 132 -17.75 20.08 21.55
#